data_AF-A0A1B4ZDK8-F1
#
_entry.id   AF-A0A1B4ZDK8-F1
#
_cell.length_a   1.000
_cell.length_b   1.000
_cell.length_c   1.000
_cell.angle_alpha   90.00
_cell.angle_beta   90.00
_cell.angle_gamma   90.00
#
_symmetry.space_group_name_H-M   'P 1'
#
loop_
_entity.id
_entity.type
_entity.pdbx_description
1 polymer ?
#
loop_
_entity_poly.entity_id
_entity_poly.type
_entity_poly.pdbx_seq_one_letter_code
_entity_poly.pdbx_strand_id
1 'polypeptide(L)'
;MSDPTRTIDPVTTDPVTSAPIAFLKGHGTENDFVIVPDPDNAIDLPAGVVARVCDRRAGIGGDGVLHVVRSAAHPAARDMAGEAEWFMDYRNADGSVAEMCGNGVRVFARYLQHAGHVTAGDIAVATRGGVKRVHLAKDGDVTVSMGRARLPEDGVTVTVDGRSWPARNVNMGNPHAVAFVEDLDHAGNLYTEPPYSPAAVYPDGVNIEFVADRGPRHVAMRVHERGAAETRSCGTGACAVAVAAARRDGADPAETGTPVTYTVDVLGGTLVITEHPDGEIEMTGPAVIVAEGRIDPAWLASATA
;
A
#
# COMPACT_ATOMS: atom_id res chain seq x y z
N MET A 1 -43.11 -1.84 50.52
CA MET A 1 -42.31 -0.90 51.34
C MET A 1 -41.08 -1.65 51.79
N SER A 2 -39.83 -1.37 51.43
CA SER A 2 -39.20 -0.35 50.59
C SER A 2 -37.76 -0.87 50.34
N ASP A 3 -37.28 -0.84 49.10
CA ASP A 3 -35.84 -0.58 48.79
C ASP A 3 -35.63 0.95 48.91
N PRO A 4 -34.44 1.60 49.10
CA PRO A 4 -33.12 1.32 48.49
C PRO A 4 -31.93 1.65 49.46
N THR A 5 -30.62 1.61 49.17
CA THR A 5 -29.81 2.04 48.03
C THR A 5 -28.40 1.42 48.13
N ARG A 6 -27.97 0.69 47.10
CA ARG A 6 -26.55 0.47 46.81
C ARG A 6 -26.22 1.40 45.65
N THR A 7 -25.47 2.46 45.94
CA THR A 7 -25.03 3.45 44.95
C THR A 7 -24.09 2.74 43.98
N ILE A 8 -24.51 2.63 42.72
CA ILE A 8 -23.64 2.23 41.61
C ILE A 8 -23.00 3.53 41.13
N ASP A 9 -21.68 3.61 41.21
CA ASP A 9 -20.93 4.71 40.60
C ASP A 9 -21.22 4.74 39.09
N PRO A 10 -21.47 5.92 38.49
CA PRO A 10 -21.70 5.99 37.07
C PRO A 10 -20.43 5.53 36.36
N VAL A 11 -20.54 4.47 35.56
CA VAL A 11 -19.55 4.16 34.53
C VAL A 11 -19.48 5.41 33.64
N THR A 12 -18.35 6.09 33.69
CA THR A 12 -18.03 7.18 32.79
C THR A 12 -17.93 6.57 31.40
N THR A 13 -19.03 6.61 30.64
CA THR A 13 -18.99 6.35 29.21
C THR A 13 -18.27 7.53 28.58
N ASP A 14 -17.03 7.34 28.18
CA ASP A 14 -16.35 8.28 27.29
C ASP A 14 -17.26 8.55 26.09
N PRO A 15 -17.38 9.80 25.62
CA PRO A 15 -18.28 10.13 24.54
C PRO A 15 -17.73 9.51 23.26
N VAL A 16 -18.23 8.33 22.91
CA VAL A 16 -18.11 7.85 21.54
C VAL A 16 -18.76 8.90 20.66
N THR A 17 -18.03 9.34 19.63
CA THR A 17 -18.45 10.35 18.67
C THR A 17 -19.88 10.10 18.21
N SER A 18 -20.82 10.96 18.62
CA SER A 18 -22.24 10.84 18.25
C SER A 18 -22.51 11.27 16.80
N ALA A 19 -21.50 11.82 16.13
CA ALA A 19 -21.57 12.27 14.76
C ALA A 19 -21.14 11.16 13.79
N PRO A 20 -21.87 10.97 12.67
CA PRO A 20 -21.49 9.95 11.68
C PRO A 20 -20.14 10.28 11.04
N ILE A 21 -19.26 9.29 10.92
CA ILE A 21 -17.95 9.43 10.27
C ILE A 21 -18.14 9.33 8.75
N ALA A 22 -17.72 10.36 8.01
CA ALA A 22 -17.71 10.28 6.55
C ALA A 22 -16.62 9.32 6.09
N PHE A 23 -16.90 8.55 5.04
CA PHE A 23 -15.90 7.69 4.42
C PHE A 23 -16.04 7.68 2.91
N LEU A 24 -14.93 7.34 2.24
CA LEU A 24 -14.93 6.92 0.85
C LEU A 24 -14.33 5.52 0.76
N LYS A 25 -14.71 4.79 -0.28
CA LYS A 25 -14.11 3.51 -0.65
C LYS A 25 -13.32 3.72 -1.93
N GLY A 26 -12.06 3.29 -1.97
CA GLY A 26 -11.24 3.39 -3.17
C GLY A 26 -10.23 2.26 -3.27
N HIS A 27 -9.57 2.15 -4.42
CA HIS A 27 -8.48 1.18 -4.61
C HIS A 27 -7.45 1.65 -5.64
N GLY A 28 -6.23 1.17 -5.49
CA GLY A 28 -5.15 1.31 -6.47
C GLY A 28 -4.79 -0.09 -6.97
N THR A 29 -5.14 -0.39 -8.23
CA THR A 29 -5.01 -1.74 -8.81
C THR A 29 -5.54 -2.85 -7.89
N GLU A 30 -6.77 -2.66 -7.41
CA GLU A 30 -7.51 -3.54 -6.47
C GLU A 30 -6.89 -3.79 -5.09
N ASN A 31 -5.80 -3.12 -4.73
CA ASN A 31 -5.45 -2.94 -3.32
C ASN A 31 -6.35 -1.84 -2.74
N ASP A 32 -7.28 -2.21 -1.85
CA ASP A 32 -8.47 -1.43 -1.55
C ASP A 32 -8.48 -0.82 -0.14
N PHE A 33 -8.97 0.41 -0.02
CA PHE A 33 -8.89 1.20 1.21
C PHE A 33 -10.23 1.80 1.60
N VAL A 34 -10.45 1.95 2.90
CA VAL A 34 -11.46 2.87 3.44
C VAL A 34 -10.76 4.18 3.75
N ILE A 35 -11.23 5.27 3.17
CA ILE A 35 -10.64 6.61 3.27
C ILE A 35 -11.48 7.40 4.25
N VAL A 36 -10.86 7.96 5.29
CA VAL A 36 -11.54 8.73 6.35
C VAL A 36 -11.01 10.16 6.34
N PRO A 37 -11.76 11.12 5.77
CA PRO A 37 -11.43 12.54 5.84
C PRO A 37 -11.54 13.08 7.26
N ASP A 38 -10.44 13.64 7.78
CA ASP A 38 -10.39 14.29 9.09
C ASP A 38 -9.27 15.34 9.16
N PRO A 39 -9.38 16.48 8.43
CA PRO A 39 -8.28 17.43 8.28
C PRO A 39 -7.71 17.95 9.61
N ASP A 40 -8.54 18.05 10.64
CA ASP A 40 -8.18 18.57 11.97
C ASP A 40 -7.75 17.47 12.97
N ASN A 41 -7.71 16.20 12.53
CA ASN A 41 -7.36 15.03 13.36
C ASN A 41 -8.23 14.95 14.64
N ALA A 42 -9.55 15.13 14.48
CA ALA A 42 -10.54 15.15 15.55
C ALA A 42 -11.19 13.78 15.83
N ILE A 43 -11.01 12.81 14.92
CA ILE A 43 -11.57 11.46 15.01
C ILE A 43 -10.53 10.52 15.61
N ASP A 44 -10.87 9.88 16.72
CA ASP A 44 -10.05 8.79 17.25
C ASP A 44 -10.33 7.49 16.48
N LEU A 45 -9.28 6.91 15.92
CA LEU A 45 -9.31 5.65 15.16
C LEU A 45 -8.36 4.63 15.82
N PRO A 46 -8.73 4.08 16.98
CA PRO A 46 -7.94 3.04 17.62
C PRO A 46 -7.92 1.77 16.75
N ALA A 47 -6.91 0.92 16.96
CA ALA A 47 -6.69 -0.28 16.14
C ALA A 47 -7.93 -1.17 16.01
N GLY A 48 -8.69 -1.36 17.09
CA GLY A 48 -9.93 -2.16 17.06
C GLY A 48 -11.03 -1.57 16.18
N VAL A 49 -11.16 -0.24 16.11
CA VAL A 49 -12.11 0.44 15.22
C VAL A 49 -11.67 0.28 13.76
N VAL A 50 -10.38 0.49 13.48
CA VAL A 50 -9.81 0.26 12.13
C VAL A 50 -10.08 -1.17 11.68
N ALA A 51 -9.78 -2.16 12.52
CA ALA A 51 -9.96 -3.56 12.18
C ALA A 51 -11.41 -3.90 11.89
N ARG A 52 -12.34 -3.36 12.67
CA ARG A 52 -13.78 -3.54 12.43
C ARG A 52 -14.25 -2.86 11.15
N VAL A 53 -13.75 -1.67 10.83
CA VAL A 53 -14.06 -0.96 9.56
C VAL A 53 -13.55 -1.77 8.36
N CYS A 54 -12.36 -2.34 8.47
CA CYS A 54 -11.72 -3.16 7.43
C CYS A 54 -12.31 -4.57 7.28
N ASP A 55 -13.08 -5.06 8.26
CA ASP A 55 -13.76 -6.35 8.14
C ASP A 55 -14.72 -6.34 6.93
N ARG A 56 -14.48 -7.26 5.98
CA ARG A 56 -15.23 -7.33 4.71
C ARG A 56 -16.66 -7.87 4.84
N ARG A 57 -17.02 -8.45 5.99
CA ARG A 57 -18.36 -9.05 6.24
C ARG A 57 -19.17 -8.22 7.20
N ALA A 58 -18.54 -7.76 8.28
CA ALA A 58 -19.19 -7.03 9.36
C ALA A 58 -19.04 -5.51 9.22
N GLY A 59 -18.06 -5.03 8.44
CA GLY A 59 -17.76 -3.62 8.22
C GLY A 59 -17.91 -3.18 6.76
N ILE A 60 -17.11 -2.19 6.38
CA ILE A 60 -17.07 -1.67 5.00
C ILE A 60 -16.17 -2.53 4.11
N GLY A 61 -15.08 -3.05 4.68
CA GLY A 61 -14.10 -3.86 3.97
C GLY A 61 -12.98 -3.04 3.34
N GLY A 62 -11.73 -3.45 3.57
CA GLY A 62 -10.55 -2.93 2.89
C GLY A 62 -9.26 -3.51 3.45
N ASP A 63 -8.20 -3.51 2.66
CA ASP A 63 -6.84 -3.90 3.06
C ASP A 63 -6.22 -2.92 4.08
N GLY A 64 -6.79 -1.72 4.21
CA GLY A 64 -6.50 -0.80 5.30
C GLY A 64 -7.33 0.48 5.30
N VAL A 65 -7.04 1.35 6.25
CA VAL A 65 -7.63 2.69 6.38
C VAL A 65 -6.60 3.76 5.99
N LEU A 66 -7.02 4.69 5.13
CA LEU A 66 -6.30 5.93 4.83
C LEU A 66 -6.97 7.07 5.61
N HIS A 67 -6.43 7.39 6.78
CA HIS A 67 -6.89 8.51 7.58
C HIS A 67 -6.24 9.81 7.06
N VAL A 68 -7.08 10.73 6.57
CA VAL A 68 -6.66 11.91 5.81
C VAL A 68 -6.67 13.14 6.69
N VAL A 69 -5.49 13.48 7.19
CA VAL A 69 -5.30 14.57 8.16
C VAL A 69 -4.30 15.59 7.64
N ARG A 70 -4.35 16.83 8.12
CA ARG A 70 -3.28 17.79 7.86
C ARG A 70 -2.05 17.41 8.68
N SER A 71 -0.87 17.51 8.07
CA SER A 71 0.40 17.18 8.71
C SER A 71 0.61 17.96 10.02
N ALA A 72 0.24 19.24 10.06
CA ALA A 72 0.34 20.08 11.26
C ALA A 72 -0.53 19.59 12.44
N ALA A 73 -1.66 18.94 12.14
CA ALA A 73 -2.64 18.47 13.13
C ALA A 73 -2.21 17.14 13.78
N HIS A 74 -1.45 16.30 13.07
CA HIS A 74 -1.08 14.97 13.55
C HIS A 74 0.34 14.93 14.14
N PRO A 75 0.55 14.44 15.39
CA PRO A 75 1.87 14.43 16.04
C PRO A 75 2.98 13.75 15.24
N ALA A 76 2.68 12.63 14.58
CA ALA A 76 3.67 11.88 13.79
C ALA A 76 4.11 12.56 12.48
N ALA A 77 3.46 13.65 12.09
CA ALA A 77 3.73 14.34 10.83
C ALA A 77 3.98 15.85 10.98
N ARG A 78 3.88 16.37 12.20
CA ARG A 78 4.02 17.80 12.48
C ARG A 78 5.36 18.36 11.99
N ASP A 79 6.43 17.58 12.10
CA ASP A 79 7.77 17.96 11.65
C ASP A 79 7.90 18.02 10.11
N MET A 80 7.00 17.36 9.38
CA MET A 80 6.93 17.39 7.91
C MET A 80 5.95 18.45 7.36
N ALA A 81 5.26 19.20 8.22
CA ALA A 81 4.19 20.12 7.81
C ALA A 81 4.69 21.29 6.93
N GLY A 82 5.98 21.62 6.99
CA GLY A 82 6.60 22.60 6.10
C GLY A 82 6.87 22.08 4.68
N GLU A 83 6.89 20.75 4.49
CA GLU A 83 7.20 20.10 3.21
C GLU A 83 5.95 19.51 2.55
N ALA A 84 4.99 19.02 3.34
CA ALA A 84 3.75 18.42 2.86
C ALA A 84 2.56 18.82 3.75
N GLU A 85 1.52 19.43 3.15
CA GLU A 85 0.31 19.85 3.87
C GLU A 85 -0.49 18.66 4.41
N TRP A 86 -0.55 17.56 3.65
CA TRP A 86 -1.39 16.41 3.93
C TRP A 86 -0.57 15.20 4.37
N PHE A 87 -1.05 14.54 5.42
CA PHE A 87 -0.46 13.32 5.97
C PHE A 87 -1.39 12.13 5.73
N MET A 88 -0.83 11.09 5.13
CA MET A 88 -1.48 9.79 4.99
C MET A 88 -1.22 8.97 6.24
N ASP A 89 -2.11 9.08 7.24
CA ASP A 89 -2.10 8.20 8.41
C ASP A 89 -2.65 6.82 8.00
N TYR A 90 -1.77 6.01 7.41
CA TYR A 90 -2.11 4.68 6.94
C TYR A 90 -2.09 3.64 8.08
N ARG A 91 -3.15 2.84 8.15
CA ARG A 91 -3.30 1.70 9.06
C ARG A 91 -3.66 0.45 8.26
N ASN A 92 -3.06 -0.68 8.60
CA ASN A 92 -3.42 -1.98 8.02
C ASN A 92 -4.81 -2.43 8.50
N ALA A 93 -5.38 -3.43 7.84
CA ALA A 93 -6.68 -4.01 8.18
C ALA A 93 -6.78 -4.59 9.60
N ASP A 94 -5.68 -4.87 10.29
CA ASP A 94 -5.67 -5.29 11.70
C ASP A 94 -5.56 -4.10 12.69
N GLY A 95 -5.50 -2.88 12.16
CA GLY A 95 -5.33 -1.64 12.92
C GLY A 95 -3.87 -1.28 13.25
N SER A 96 -2.91 -2.13 12.90
CA SER A 96 -1.49 -1.83 13.07
C SER A 96 -1.07 -0.64 12.21
N VAL A 97 -0.07 0.08 12.71
CA VAL A 97 0.52 1.22 12.00
C VAL A 97 1.37 0.70 10.83
N ALA A 98 1.16 1.28 9.66
CA ALA A 98 1.97 1.00 8.49
C ALA A 98 2.79 2.22 8.07
N GLU A 99 4.01 1.97 7.61
CA GLU A 99 4.94 3.04 7.25
C GLU A 99 4.55 3.70 5.92
N MET A 100 4.24 2.89 4.91
CA MET A 100 3.89 3.34 3.56
C MET A 100 3.23 2.21 2.75
N CYS A 101 2.33 2.58 1.84
CA CYS A 101 1.83 1.71 0.78
C CYS A 101 1.75 2.50 -0.54
N GLY A 102 2.51 2.10 -1.57
CA GLY A 102 2.55 2.82 -2.84
C GLY A 102 1.18 2.90 -3.54
N ASN A 103 0.36 1.85 -3.39
CA ASN A 103 -1.04 1.87 -3.85
C ASN A 103 -1.89 2.85 -3.04
N GLY A 104 -1.71 2.87 -1.72
CA GLY A 104 -2.39 3.80 -0.81
C GLY A 104 -2.08 5.26 -1.12
N VAL A 105 -0.83 5.60 -1.41
CA VAL A 105 -0.43 6.98 -1.78
C VAL A 105 -1.16 7.45 -3.05
N ARG A 106 -1.32 6.60 -4.07
CA ARG A 106 -2.08 6.96 -5.28
C ARG A 106 -3.55 7.22 -4.97
N VAL A 107 -4.17 6.37 -4.16
CA VAL A 107 -5.58 6.51 -3.74
C VAL A 107 -5.77 7.76 -2.89
N PHE A 108 -4.85 8.03 -1.98
CA PHE A 108 -4.84 9.23 -1.14
C PHE A 108 -4.76 10.50 -1.97
N ALA A 109 -3.81 10.58 -2.91
CA ALA A 109 -3.65 11.73 -3.79
C ALA A 109 -4.89 11.93 -4.68
N ARG A 110 -5.48 10.84 -5.19
CA ARG A 110 -6.74 10.89 -5.93
C ARG A 110 -7.87 11.46 -5.06
N TYR A 111 -7.98 11.02 -3.81
CA TYR A 111 -8.96 11.57 -2.88
C TYR A 111 -8.77 13.08 -2.68
N LEU A 112 -7.53 13.55 -2.46
CA LEU A 112 -7.28 14.98 -2.28
C LEU A 112 -7.72 15.80 -3.51
N GLN A 113 -7.47 15.28 -4.71
CA GLN A 113 -7.91 15.92 -5.95
C GLN A 113 -9.44 15.93 -6.05
N HIS A 114 -10.06 14.78 -5.77
CA HIS A 114 -11.52 14.59 -5.80
C HIS A 114 -12.25 15.50 -4.82
N ALA A 115 -11.72 15.66 -3.61
CA ALA A 115 -12.25 16.54 -2.57
C ALA A 115 -11.95 18.04 -2.80
N GLY A 116 -11.22 18.39 -3.88
CA GLY A 116 -10.85 19.77 -4.19
C GLY A 116 -9.78 20.37 -3.26
N HIS A 117 -9.04 19.54 -2.53
CA HIS A 117 -7.93 19.98 -1.68
C HIS A 117 -6.66 20.28 -2.47
N VAL A 118 -6.48 19.62 -3.63
CA VAL A 118 -5.37 19.87 -4.56
C VAL A 118 -5.87 19.88 -6.00
N THR A 119 -5.10 20.50 -6.89
CA THR A 119 -5.32 20.42 -8.34
C THR A 119 -4.41 19.39 -8.99
N ALA A 120 -4.55 19.17 -10.29
CA ALA A 120 -3.54 18.43 -11.07
C ALA A 120 -2.15 19.07 -10.95
N GLY A 121 -1.10 18.26 -11.06
CA GLY A 121 0.30 18.67 -10.90
C GLY A 121 1.03 17.92 -9.79
N ASP A 122 2.19 18.45 -9.41
CA ASP A 122 3.05 17.86 -8.38
C ASP A 122 2.59 18.24 -6.98
N ILE A 123 2.47 17.25 -6.10
CA ILE A 123 2.18 17.41 -4.68
C ILE A 123 3.17 16.62 -3.84
N ALA A 124 3.28 17.00 -2.57
CA ALA A 124 3.99 16.26 -1.55
C ALA A 124 2.98 15.66 -0.56
N VAL A 125 3.16 14.39 -0.21
CA VAL A 125 2.34 13.67 0.76
C VAL A 125 3.24 13.20 1.89
N ALA A 126 2.97 13.62 3.12
CA ALA A 126 3.66 13.09 4.28
C ALA A 126 3.19 11.65 4.56
N THR A 127 4.12 10.77 4.85
CA THR A 127 3.86 9.39 5.31
C THR A 127 4.79 9.07 6.47
N ARG A 128 4.54 7.99 7.21
CA ARG A 128 5.49 7.56 8.26
C ARG A 128 6.84 7.14 7.69
N GLY A 129 6.88 6.69 6.44
CA GLY A 129 8.10 6.48 5.65
C GLY A 129 8.67 7.74 4.98
N GLY A 130 8.38 8.93 5.52
CA GLY A 130 8.83 10.23 5.01
C GLY A 130 7.91 10.84 3.94
N VAL A 131 8.30 12.01 3.42
CA VAL A 131 7.56 12.72 2.37
C VAL A 131 7.70 11.99 1.04
N LYS A 132 6.57 11.82 0.34
CA LYS A 132 6.49 11.23 -1.01
C LYS A 132 6.11 12.29 -2.03
N ARG A 133 6.80 12.32 -3.16
CA ARG A 133 6.44 13.15 -4.32
C ARG A 133 5.45 12.40 -5.18
N VAL A 134 4.37 13.07 -5.52
CA VAL A 134 3.26 12.51 -6.30
C VAL A 134 2.91 13.47 -7.43
N HIS A 135 2.76 12.95 -8.64
CA HIS A 135 2.23 13.69 -9.78
C HIS A 135 0.81 13.24 -10.07
N LEU A 136 -0.13 14.18 -10.04
CA LEU A 136 -1.53 13.98 -10.40
C LEU A 136 -1.77 14.44 -11.85
N ALA A 137 -1.96 13.49 -12.77
CA ALA A 137 -2.46 13.84 -14.09
C ALA A 137 -3.88 14.42 -13.99
N LYS A 138 -4.22 15.34 -14.90
CA LYS A 138 -5.52 16.03 -14.87
C LYS A 138 -6.71 15.08 -14.88
N ASP A 139 -6.72 14.14 -15.82
CA ASP A 139 -7.79 13.15 -16.03
C ASP A 139 -7.18 11.76 -16.30
N GLY A 140 -6.08 11.42 -15.61
CA GLY A 140 -5.29 10.22 -15.90
C GLY A 140 -4.73 9.57 -14.66
N ASP A 141 -3.66 8.81 -14.79
CA ASP A 141 -3.04 8.07 -13.68
C ASP A 141 -2.33 8.96 -12.66
N VAL A 142 -1.96 8.33 -11.54
CA VAL A 142 -1.17 8.96 -10.49
C VAL A 142 0.23 8.36 -10.50
N THR A 143 1.26 9.21 -10.53
CA THR A 143 2.66 8.79 -10.46
C THR A 143 3.21 9.06 -9.07
N VAL A 144 3.90 8.09 -8.48
CA VAL A 144 4.53 8.19 -7.15
C VAL A 144 6.02 7.93 -7.29
N SER A 145 6.83 8.79 -6.69
CA SER A 145 8.27 8.53 -6.49
C SER A 145 8.44 7.46 -5.40
N MET A 146 9.05 6.34 -5.82
CA MET A 146 9.21 5.11 -5.03
C MET A 146 10.59 5.00 -4.41
N GLY A 147 11.47 5.98 -4.65
CA GLY A 147 12.86 5.94 -4.22
C GLY A 147 13.68 5.02 -5.10
N ARG A 148 14.67 4.35 -4.51
CA ARG A 148 15.72 3.62 -5.24
C ARG A 148 15.77 2.16 -4.84
N ALA A 149 15.92 1.29 -5.82
CA ALA A 149 16.17 -0.12 -5.57
C ALA A 149 17.61 -0.34 -5.08
N ARG A 150 17.78 -1.28 -4.14
CA ARG A 150 19.07 -1.92 -3.88
C ARG A 150 19.03 -3.34 -4.45
N LEU A 151 20.12 -3.77 -5.04
CA LEU A 151 20.26 -5.09 -5.66
C LEU A 151 21.37 -5.88 -4.93
N PRO A 152 21.06 -6.53 -3.78
CA PRO A 152 22.02 -7.41 -3.13
C PRO A 152 22.51 -8.51 -4.09
N GLU A 153 23.78 -8.92 -3.93
CA GLU A 153 24.39 -9.95 -4.78
C GLU A 153 23.96 -11.37 -4.40
N ASP A 154 23.37 -11.54 -3.21
CA ASP A 154 22.95 -12.84 -2.70
C ASP A 154 21.98 -13.53 -3.67
N GLY A 155 22.37 -14.72 -4.13
CA GLY A 155 21.53 -15.56 -4.96
C GLY A 155 20.48 -16.29 -4.11
N VAL A 156 19.23 -16.27 -4.56
CA VAL A 156 18.15 -17.05 -3.98
C VAL A 156 17.51 -17.93 -5.05
N THR A 157 17.08 -19.14 -4.67
CA THR A 157 16.25 -20.02 -5.49
C THR A 157 14.90 -20.17 -4.85
N VAL A 158 13.83 -19.90 -5.60
CA VAL A 158 12.44 -20.11 -5.19
C VAL A 158 11.96 -21.43 -5.78
N THR A 159 11.26 -22.25 -4.98
CA THR A 159 10.79 -23.58 -5.39
C THR A 159 9.30 -23.75 -5.16
N VAL A 160 8.55 -24.15 -6.20
CA VAL A 160 7.12 -24.45 -6.14
C VAL A 160 6.84 -25.73 -6.92
N ASP A 161 6.10 -26.66 -6.31
CA ASP A 161 5.69 -27.93 -6.93
C ASP A 161 6.84 -28.70 -7.63
N GLY A 162 8.02 -28.69 -7.02
CA GLY A 162 9.22 -29.38 -7.55
C GLY A 162 9.94 -28.66 -8.70
N ARG A 163 9.49 -27.46 -9.08
CA ARG A 163 10.18 -26.56 -10.01
C ARG A 163 10.94 -25.50 -9.24
N SER A 164 12.14 -25.18 -9.70
CA SER A 164 13.03 -24.21 -9.03
C SER A 164 13.49 -23.14 -10.01
N TRP A 165 13.45 -21.89 -9.58
CA TRP A 165 13.88 -20.74 -10.37
C TRP A 165 14.92 -19.93 -9.59
N PRO A 166 16.02 -19.51 -10.22
CA PRO A 166 16.83 -18.44 -9.65
C PRO A 166 15.96 -17.18 -9.57
N ALA A 167 16.01 -16.52 -8.42
CA ALA A 167 15.31 -15.28 -8.18
C ALA A 167 16.31 -14.15 -7.89
N ARG A 168 15.98 -12.94 -8.35
CA ARG A 168 16.78 -11.75 -8.09
C ARG A 168 16.37 -11.13 -6.76
N ASN A 169 17.34 -10.92 -5.88
CA ASN A 169 17.13 -10.14 -4.66
C ASN A 169 17.05 -8.65 -5.01
N VAL A 170 15.92 -8.03 -4.72
CA VAL A 170 15.71 -6.59 -4.89
C VAL A 170 15.13 -6.04 -3.59
N ASN A 171 15.61 -4.88 -3.16
CA ASN A 171 15.10 -4.21 -1.96
C ASN A 171 14.61 -2.81 -2.30
N MET A 172 13.32 -2.57 -2.06
CA MET A 172 12.62 -1.30 -2.31
C MET A 172 12.30 -0.56 -0.99
N GLY A 173 13.07 -0.83 0.06
CA GLY A 173 12.73 -0.53 1.46
C GLY A 173 12.32 -1.80 2.23
N ASN A 174 11.73 -2.76 1.52
CA ASN A 174 11.43 -4.12 1.95
C ASN A 174 12.01 -5.14 0.95
N PRO A 175 12.28 -6.39 1.36
CA PRO A 175 12.93 -7.38 0.52
C PRO A 175 11.97 -8.08 -0.45
N HIS A 176 12.43 -8.27 -1.68
CA HIS A 176 11.72 -8.91 -2.79
C HIS A 176 12.61 -9.99 -3.44
N ALA A 177 12.01 -11.13 -3.79
CA ALA A 177 12.62 -12.21 -4.54
C ALA A 177 11.88 -12.40 -5.86
N VAL A 178 12.47 -11.88 -6.94
CA VAL A 178 11.85 -11.85 -8.27
C VAL A 178 12.27 -13.07 -9.09
N ALA A 179 11.36 -14.02 -9.27
CA ALA A 179 11.55 -15.25 -10.04
C ALA A 179 10.90 -15.15 -11.43
N PHE A 180 11.71 -15.26 -12.49
CA PHE A 180 11.18 -15.32 -13.86
C PHE A 180 10.74 -16.75 -14.20
N VAL A 181 9.51 -16.87 -14.68
CA VAL A 181 8.85 -18.13 -15.03
C VAL A 181 8.29 -18.08 -16.45
N GLU A 182 8.11 -19.25 -17.05
CA GLU A 182 7.48 -19.37 -18.37
C GLU A 182 5.97 -19.06 -18.34
N ASP A 183 5.27 -19.48 -17.27
CA ASP A 183 3.84 -19.27 -17.07
C ASP A 183 3.55 -18.90 -15.61
N LEU A 184 2.60 -17.98 -15.37
CA LEU A 184 2.19 -17.55 -14.02
C LEU A 184 1.47 -18.65 -13.24
N ASP A 185 0.93 -19.67 -13.90
CA ASP A 185 0.38 -20.85 -13.24
C ASP A 185 1.47 -21.65 -12.49
N HIS A 186 2.74 -21.44 -12.84
CA HIS A 186 3.87 -22.07 -12.14
C HIS A 186 4.08 -21.52 -10.72
N ALA A 187 3.50 -20.37 -10.39
CA ALA A 187 3.54 -19.81 -9.05
C ALA A 187 2.74 -20.64 -8.01
N GLY A 188 1.84 -21.52 -8.47
CA GLY A 188 1.07 -22.40 -7.60
C GLY A 188 0.16 -21.65 -6.62
N ASN A 189 0.03 -22.20 -5.41
CA ASN A 189 -0.75 -21.62 -4.33
C ASN A 189 0.08 -20.61 -3.53
N LEU A 190 -0.20 -19.32 -3.70
CA LEU A 190 0.50 -18.23 -3.01
C LEU A 190 -0.16 -17.84 -1.68
N TYR A 191 -1.20 -18.56 -1.22
CA TYR A 191 -1.70 -18.40 0.15
C TYR A 191 -0.75 -18.95 1.22
N THR A 192 0.23 -19.76 0.81
CA THR A 192 1.33 -20.24 1.64
C THR A 192 2.64 -19.70 1.08
N GLU A 193 3.57 -19.31 1.95
CA GLU A 193 4.87 -18.78 1.53
C GLU A 193 5.60 -19.84 0.68
N PRO A 194 5.97 -19.51 -0.58
CA PRO A 194 6.78 -20.38 -1.40
C PRO A 194 8.15 -20.68 -0.74
N PRO A 195 8.60 -21.94 -0.68
CA PRO A 195 9.94 -22.27 -0.20
C PRO A 195 11.04 -21.55 -1.00
N TYR A 196 12.05 -21.04 -0.30
CA TYR A 196 13.23 -20.44 -0.91
C TYR A 196 14.52 -20.84 -0.17
N SER A 197 15.64 -20.80 -0.88
CA SER A 197 16.96 -21.14 -0.35
C SER A 197 18.07 -20.25 -0.95
N PRO A 198 19.05 -19.80 -0.15
CA PRO A 198 19.17 -20.03 1.29
C PRO A 198 18.23 -19.14 2.11
N ALA A 199 17.58 -19.70 3.14
CA ALA A 199 16.66 -18.94 4.00
C ALA A 199 17.35 -17.75 4.71
N ALA A 200 18.66 -17.87 4.98
CA ALA A 200 19.45 -16.84 5.64
C ALA A 200 19.55 -15.52 4.85
N VAL A 201 19.22 -15.52 3.55
CA VAL A 201 19.15 -14.28 2.73
C VAL A 201 18.03 -13.35 3.22
N TYR A 202 16.97 -13.93 3.80
CA TYR A 202 15.78 -13.20 4.26
C TYR A 202 15.43 -13.60 5.70
N PRO A 203 16.21 -13.16 6.70
CA PRO A 203 16.00 -13.57 8.10
C PRO A 203 14.63 -13.14 8.65
N ASP A 204 14.09 -12.05 8.13
CA ASP A 204 12.79 -11.51 8.51
C ASP A 204 11.69 -11.85 7.50
N GLY A 205 11.91 -12.80 6.59
CA GLY A 205 10.99 -13.14 5.48
C GLY A 205 11.06 -12.19 4.28
N VAL A 206 10.32 -12.53 3.21
CA VAL A 206 10.46 -11.88 1.89
C VAL A 206 9.13 -11.84 1.11
N ASN A 207 8.97 -10.85 0.23
CA ASN A 207 7.94 -10.88 -0.81
C ASN A 207 8.45 -11.67 -2.02
N ILE A 208 7.65 -12.57 -2.57
CA ILE A 208 8.06 -13.43 -3.68
C ILE A 208 7.20 -13.15 -4.91
N GLU A 209 7.81 -12.59 -5.94
CA GLU A 209 7.17 -12.31 -7.22
C GLU A 209 7.50 -13.38 -8.26
N PHE A 210 6.48 -13.93 -8.91
CA PHE A 210 6.63 -14.78 -10.09
C PHE A 210 6.25 -13.96 -11.32
N VAL A 211 7.15 -13.91 -12.30
CA VAL A 211 7.08 -12.98 -13.43
C VAL A 211 7.12 -13.73 -14.76
N ALA A 212 6.14 -13.49 -15.62
CA ALA A 212 6.09 -14.01 -16.98
C ALA A 212 6.13 -12.88 -18.01
N ASP A 213 6.85 -13.08 -19.11
CA ASP A 213 6.92 -12.10 -20.19
C ASP A 213 5.59 -12.00 -20.95
N ARG A 214 5.23 -10.77 -21.34
CA ARG A 214 4.06 -10.44 -22.19
C ARG A 214 4.44 -9.73 -23.48
N GLY A 215 5.68 -9.25 -23.57
CA GLY A 215 6.24 -8.63 -24.76
C GLY A 215 7.45 -7.77 -24.41
N PRO A 216 8.00 -7.02 -25.37
CA PRO A 216 9.09 -6.09 -25.11
C PRO A 216 8.71 -5.09 -24.02
N ARG A 217 9.49 -5.06 -22.92
CA ARG A 217 9.27 -4.19 -21.76
C ARG A 217 7.86 -4.30 -21.14
N HIS A 218 7.27 -5.50 -21.23
CA HIS A 218 5.96 -5.79 -20.68
C HIS A 218 5.96 -7.18 -20.05
N VAL A 219 5.67 -7.22 -18.76
CA VAL A 219 5.61 -8.46 -17.96
C VAL A 219 4.31 -8.51 -17.18
N ALA A 220 3.93 -9.70 -16.75
CA ALA A 220 2.85 -9.91 -15.79
C ALA A 220 3.41 -10.61 -14.55
N MET A 221 2.82 -10.36 -13.38
CA MET A 221 3.27 -10.94 -12.12
C MET A 221 2.13 -11.44 -11.22
N ARG A 222 2.45 -12.44 -10.41
CA ARG A 222 1.74 -12.83 -9.18
C ARG A 222 2.70 -12.70 -8.00
N VAL A 223 2.19 -12.42 -6.81
CA VAL A 223 3.03 -12.15 -5.64
C VAL A 223 2.50 -12.85 -4.40
N HIS A 224 3.41 -13.43 -3.61
CA HIS A 224 3.18 -13.71 -2.19
C HIS A 224 3.80 -12.58 -1.38
N GLU A 225 2.98 -11.79 -0.69
CA GLU A 225 3.47 -10.74 0.21
C GLU A 225 3.68 -11.30 1.62
N ARG A 226 4.86 -11.00 2.19
CA ARG A 226 5.20 -11.37 3.56
C ARG A 226 4.13 -10.86 4.52
N GLY A 227 3.46 -11.78 5.20
CA GLY A 227 2.42 -11.47 6.19
C GLY A 227 1.05 -11.11 5.61
N ALA A 228 0.87 -11.12 4.28
CA ALA A 228 -0.41 -10.85 3.61
C ALA A 228 -0.81 -11.94 2.61
N ALA A 229 0.09 -12.87 2.28
CA ALA A 229 -0.10 -13.93 1.31
C ALA A 229 -0.37 -13.41 -0.12
N GLU A 230 -1.16 -14.09 -0.94
CA GLU A 230 -1.43 -13.62 -2.30
C GLU A 230 -2.28 -12.35 -2.31
N THR A 231 -1.74 -11.28 -2.88
CA THR A 231 -2.45 -10.00 -3.02
C THR A 231 -2.73 -9.69 -4.49
N ARG A 232 -3.70 -8.80 -4.73
CA ARG A 232 -4.07 -8.38 -6.08
C ARG A 232 -3.04 -7.41 -6.69
N SER A 233 -2.27 -6.73 -5.85
CA SER A 233 -1.29 -5.73 -6.27
C SER A 233 -0.32 -5.38 -5.15
N CYS A 234 0.98 -5.34 -5.49
CA CYS A 234 2.07 -4.88 -4.63
C CYS A 234 2.89 -3.82 -5.38
N GLY A 235 2.87 -2.57 -4.91
CA GLY A 235 3.55 -1.46 -5.60
C GLY A 235 5.06 -1.59 -5.58
N THR A 236 5.67 -1.90 -4.42
CA THR A 236 7.11 -2.14 -4.33
C THR A 236 7.54 -3.41 -5.08
N GLY A 237 6.68 -4.44 -5.10
CA GLY A 237 6.88 -5.65 -5.90
C GLY A 237 6.92 -5.37 -7.39
N ALA A 238 5.98 -4.58 -7.91
CA ALA A 238 6.00 -4.16 -9.32
C ALA A 238 7.26 -3.35 -9.66
N CYS A 239 7.73 -2.47 -8.76
CA CYS A 239 9.01 -1.78 -8.92
C CYS A 239 10.20 -2.74 -8.94
N ALA A 240 10.24 -3.70 -8.01
CA ALA A 240 11.28 -4.72 -7.96
C ALA A 240 11.33 -5.56 -9.26
N VAL A 241 10.15 -5.95 -9.77
CA VAL A 241 10.00 -6.68 -11.02
C VAL A 241 10.54 -5.88 -12.21
N ALA A 242 10.18 -4.60 -12.33
CA ALA A 242 10.67 -3.74 -13.41
C ALA A 242 12.20 -3.59 -13.38
N VAL A 243 12.80 -3.38 -12.20
CA VAL A 243 14.26 -3.28 -12.05
C VAL A 243 14.92 -4.61 -12.40
N ALA A 244 14.42 -5.74 -11.89
CA ALA A 244 14.96 -7.06 -12.21
C ALA A 244 14.88 -7.38 -13.71
N ALA A 245 13.76 -7.01 -14.36
CA ALA A 245 13.56 -7.21 -15.80
C ALA A 245 14.50 -6.32 -16.61
N ALA A 246 14.67 -5.05 -16.24
CA ALA A 246 15.63 -4.15 -16.88
C ALA A 246 17.06 -4.70 -16.82
N ARG A 247 17.48 -5.24 -15.66
CA ARG A 247 18.81 -5.86 -15.51
C ARG A 247 18.95 -7.15 -16.34
N ARG A 248 17.93 -8.00 -16.36
CA ARG A 248 17.88 -9.21 -17.20
C ARG A 248 18.02 -8.88 -18.69
N ASP A 249 17.37 -7.80 -19.12
CA ASP A 249 17.28 -7.40 -20.53
C ASP A 249 18.47 -6.53 -20.98
N GLY A 250 19.46 -6.27 -20.11
CA GLY A 250 20.63 -5.44 -20.40
C GLY A 250 20.30 -3.95 -20.57
N ALA A 251 19.24 -3.48 -19.91
CA ALA A 251 18.70 -2.13 -20.02
C ALA A 251 18.86 -1.32 -18.72
N ASP A 252 19.99 -1.50 -18.01
CA ASP A 252 20.31 -0.73 -16.81
C ASP A 252 20.37 0.78 -17.13
N PRO A 253 19.51 1.63 -16.54
CA PRO A 253 19.54 3.08 -16.76
C PRO A 253 20.87 3.73 -16.35
N ALA A 254 21.55 3.20 -15.34
CA ALA A 254 22.82 3.73 -14.87
C ALA A 254 23.96 3.46 -15.89
N GLU A 255 23.87 2.37 -16.65
CA GLU A 255 24.84 2.04 -17.71
C GLU A 255 24.47 2.69 -19.04
N THR A 256 23.18 2.68 -19.39
CA THR A 256 22.69 3.20 -20.67
C THR A 256 22.56 4.72 -20.69
N GLY A 257 22.48 5.38 -19.53
CA GLY A 257 22.30 6.82 -19.40
C GLY A 257 20.89 7.31 -19.78
N THR A 258 19.94 6.40 -19.99
CA THR A 258 18.56 6.73 -20.39
C THR A 258 17.54 6.05 -19.47
N PRO A 259 16.42 6.71 -19.12
CA PRO A 259 15.36 6.06 -18.36
C PRO A 259 14.83 4.80 -19.07
N VAL A 260 14.47 3.78 -18.28
CA VAL A 260 13.84 2.56 -18.78
C VAL A 260 12.45 2.42 -18.16
N THR A 261 11.47 2.09 -18.99
CA THR A 261 10.07 1.93 -18.56
C THR A 261 9.60 0.52 -18.86
N TYR A 262 8.97 -0.13 -17.87
CA TYR A 262 8.30 -1.42 -17.99
C TYR A 262 6.82 -1.28 -17.64
N THR A 263 5.98 -1.97 -18.42
CA THR A 263 4.59 -2.24 -18.06
C THR A 263 4.55 -3.52 -17.25
N VAL A 264 3.91 -3.48 -16.07
CA VAL A 264 3.79 -4.61 -15.14
C VAL A 264 2.30 -4.86 -14.89
N ASP A 265 1.78 -5.95 -15.46
CA ASP A 265 0.43 -6.42 -15.15
C ASP A 265 0.45 -7.15 -13.82
N VAL A 266 -0.35 -6.65 -12.88
CA VAL A 266 -0.68 -7.32 -11.63
C VAL A 266 -2.07 -7.92 -11.74
N LEU A 267 -2.44 -8.77 -10.79
CA LEU A 267 -3.77 -9.39 -10.79
C LEU A 267 -4.91 -8.36 -10.84
N GLY A 268 -4.75 -7.22 -10.15
CA GLY A 268 -5.71 -6.13 -10.05
C GLY A 268 -5.60 -5.00 -11.09
N GLY A 269 -4.79 -5.17 -12.15
CA GLY A 269 -4.66 -4.19 -13.23
C GLY A 269 -3.22 -4.01 -13.71
N THR A 270 -2.88 -2.81 -14.18
CA THR A 270 -1.57 -2.53 -14.78
C THR A 270 -0.89 -1.36 -14.10
N LEU A 271 0.42 -1.48 -13.90
CA LEU A 271 1.31 -0.42 -13.42
C LEU A 271 2.38 -0.15 -14.47
N VAL A 272 2.80 1.11 -14.58
CA VAL A 272 3.92 1.52 -15.43
C VAL A 272 5.04 2.01 -14.53
N ILE A 273 6.19 1.35 -14.60
CA ILE A 273 7.35 1.65 -13.77
C ILE A 273 8.44 2.24 -14.63
N THR A 274 8.99 3.38 -14.23
CA THR A 274 10.15 3.99 -14.87
C THR A 274 11.30 4.07 -13.86
N GLU A 275 12.46 3.51 -14.21
CA GLU A 275 13.72 3.72 -13.49
C GLU A 275 14.57 4.73 -14.27
N HIS A 276 15.01 5.78 -13.58
CA HIS A 276 15.83 6.85 -14.14
C HIS A 276 17.33 6.54 -14.00
N PRO A 277 18.23 7.19 -14.77
CA PRO A 277 19.68 6.96 -14.70
C PRO A 277 20.31 7.23 -13.34
N ASP A 278 19.68 8.10 -12.54
CA ASP A 278 20.12 8.34 -11.18
C ASP A 278 19.65 7.24 -10.21
N GLY A 279 18.80 6.30 -10.64
CA GLY A 279 18.24 5.20 -9.85
C GLY A 279 16.91 5.53 -9.18
N GLU A 280 16.36 6.73 -9.37
CA GLU A 280 15.01 7.04 -8.91
C GLU A 280 13.97 6.24 -9.69
N ILE A 281 12.99 5.69 -8.98
CA ILE A 281 11.93 4.87 -9.54
C ILE A 281 10.60 5.58 -9.39
N GLU A 282 9.87 5.69 -10.48
CA GLU A 282 8.51 6.21 -10.52
C GLU A 282 7.53 5.08 -10.82
N MET A 283 6.47 4.98 -10.02
CA MET A 283 5.36 4.07 -10.25
C MET A 283 4.12 4.87 -10.66
N THR A 284 3.64 4.64 -11.88
CA THR A 284 2.40 5.21 -12.41
C THR A 284 1.31 4.15 -12.46
N GLY A 285 0.11 4.51 -12.06
CA GLY A 285 -1.05 3.64 -12.24
C GLY A 285 -2.36 4.24 -11.77
N PRO A 286 -3.46 3.51 -11.97
CA PRO A 286 -4.79 4.02 -11.65
C PRO A 286 -5.01 4.09 -10.14
N ALA A 287 -5.91 4.99 -9.77
CA ALA A 287 -6.52 5.10 -8.46
C ALA A 287 -8.00 5.45 -8.66
N VAL A 288 -8.88 4.65 -8.06
CA VAL A 288 -10.33 4.73 -8.26
C VAL A 288 -11.01 5.03 -6.93
N ILE A 289 -11.94 5.97 -6.92
CA ILE A 289 -12.92 6.15 -5.85
C ILE A 289 -14.19 5.42 -6.29
N VAL A 290 -14.62 4.45 -5.51
CA VAL A 290 -15.71 3.51 -5.82
C VAL A 290 -17.03 3.97 -5.20
N ALA A 291 -16.99 4.46 -3.95
CA ALA A 291 -18.18 4.85 -3.23
C ALA A 291 -17.87 5.92 -2.18
N GLU A 292 -18.91 6.60 -1.74
CA GLU A 292 -18.89 7.55 -0.62
C GLU A 292 -20.05 7.26 0.31
N GLY A 293 -19.87 7.51 1.59
CA GLY A 293 -20.91 7.25 2.57
C GLY A 293 -20.60 7.81 3.95
N ARG A 294 -21.42 7.36 4.92
CA ARG A 294 -21.27 7.70 6.33
C ARG A 294 -21.39 6.44 7.15
N ILE A 295 -20.47 6.23 8.09
CA ILE A 295 -20.51 5.14 9.05
C ILE A 295 -21.48 5.51 10.18
N ASP A 296 -22.36 4.58 10.53
CA ASP A 296 -23.32 4.73 11.63
C ASP A 296 -22.59 4.87 12.99
N PRO A 297 -22.80 5.97 13.74
CA PRO A 297 -22.20 6.17 15.06
C PRO A 297 -22.53 5.05 16.05
N ALA A 298 -23.76 4.51 16.01
CA ALA A 298 -24.19 3.45 16.92
C ALA A 298 -23.44 2.14 16.64
N TRP A 299 -23.13 1.87 15.36
CA TRP A 299 -22.31 0.72 14.98
C TRP A 299 -20.87 0.90 15.48
N LEU A 300 -20.28 2.09 15.36
CA LEU A 300 -18.93 2.38 15.87
C LEU A 300 -18.84 2.26 17.39
N ALA A 301 -19.81 2.77 18.14
CA ALA A 301 -19.84 2.72 19.60
C ALA A 301 -19.88 1.30 20.17
N SER A 302 -20.48 0.36 19.44
CA SER A 302 -20.46 -1.04 19.85
C SER A 302 -19.10 -1.74 19.67
N ALA A 303 -18.08 -1.06 19.14
CA ALA A 303 -16.74 -1.59 18.92
C ALA A 303 -15.78 -1.30 20.08
N THR A 304 -16.10 -0.30 20.90
CA THR A 304 -15.27 0.16 22.02
C THR A 304 -15.73 -0.42 23.37
N ALA A 305 -16.73 -1.31 23.36
CA ALA A 305 -17.32 -1.97 24.54
C ALA A 305 -16.84 -3.42 24.70
#